data_AF-A0A499VW17-F1
#
_entry.id   AF-A0A499VW17-F1
#
_cell.length_a   1.000
_cell.length_b   1.000
_cell.length_c   1.000
_cell.angle_alpha   90.00
_cell.angle_beta   90.00
_cell.angle_gamma   90.00
#
_symmetry.space_group_name_H-M   'P 1'
#
loop_
_entity.id
_entity.type
_entity.pdbx_description
1 polymer ?
#
loop_
_entity_poly.entity_id
_entity_poly.type
_entity_poly.pdbx_seq_one_letter_code
_entity_poly.pdbx_strand_id
1 'polypeptide(L)'
;MEAASIGVKLASSVVTPLVKKLFVAEGPGAGLVEKPVRVSEFVSFKGEKRALAEKELTKLAAELVRRAVKSEGERPLPVDEEPAVVHALARTLHSLGDLDMTDVQAVRLGHQTLALHLRVASEAPDRHLSLDATLFYERLLENACLHILHFFTQRSTFVARTLVEQTRRQSELIAKIDELIARTPPTGGTDPSFEERYLAYVATKHSRLTIYGIDLVNSPERWPLDAAYLSIQALRPAEDNDTTAGIAAPHTTLPAEQAFAEHDLVLLRGVAGSGKTTLVQWLAVTTARGERGDRVPFVLPLRSLVRRPGGLPAPTASSTPSASPSTPPSRTAGRTGC
;
A
#
# COMPACT_ATOMS: atom_id res chain seq x y z
N MET A 1 40.20 -26.76 -23.72
CA MET A 1 39.18 -27.21 -24.69
C MET A 1 38.11 -26.16 -24.71
N GLU A 2 38.14 -25.29 -25.72
CA GLU A 2 37.18 -24.20 -25.87
C GLU A 2 35.81 -24.76 -26.27
N ALA A 3 34.78 -24.40 -25.52
CA ALA A 3 33.40 -24.58 -25.93
C ALA A 3 33.10 -23.54 -27.03
N ALA A 4 33.27 -23.93 -28.29
CA ALA A 4 32.84 -23.12 -29.42
C ALA A 4 31.34 -22.85 -29.29
N SER A 5 31.00 -21.58 -29.09
CA SER A 5 29.65 -21.05 -29.10
C SER A 5 29.08 -21.08 -30.51
N ILE A 6 28.69 -22.27 -30.98
CA ILE A 6 28.01 -22.46 -32.26
C ILE A 6 26.54 -22.06 -32.05
N GLY A 7 26.25 -20.77 -32.23
CA GLY A 7 24.88 -20.27 -32.19
C GLY A 7 24.16 -20.56 -33.51
N VAL A 8 23.01 -21.23 -33.44
CA VAL A 8 22.06 -21.37 -34.55
C VAL A 8 21.60 -19.96 -34.97
N LYS A 9 22.32 -19.35 -35.91
CA LYS A 9 22.02 -18.00 -36.44
C LYS A 9 21.07 -18.12 -37.62
N LEU A 10 19.81 -18.37 -37.32
CA LEU A 10 18.76 -18.20 -38.31
C LEU A 10 18.53 -16.70 -38.58
N ALA A 11 18.66 -16.28 -39.84
CA ALA A 11 18.35 -14.91 -40.22
C ALA A 11 16.86 -14.60 -39.93
N SER A 12 16.60 -13.48 -39.25
CA SER A 12 15.24 -13.05 -38.86
C SER A 12 14.28 -12.99 -40.06
N SER A 13 14.77 -12.63 -41.25
CA SER A 13 14.02 -12.60 -42.52
C SER A 13 13.45 -13.96 -42.95
N VAL A 14 14.05 -15.05 -42.46
CA VAL A 14 13.72 -16.42 -42.83
C VAL A 14 12.73 -17.05 -41.87
N VAL A 15 12.84 -16.72 -40.57
CA VAL A 15 12.01 -17.28 -39.50
C VAL A 15 10.69 -16.53 -39.35
N THR A 16 10.72 -15.20 -39.45
CA THR A 16 9.53 -14.33 -39.31
C THR A 16 8.35 -14.75 -40.20
N PRO A 17 8.51 -15.04 -41.52
CA PRO A 17 7.38 -15.46 -42.34
C PRO A 17 6.85 -16.85 -41.99
N LEU A 18 7.67 -17.76 -41.45
CA LEU A 18 7.25 -19.09 -41.02
C LEU A 18 6.49 -19.02 -39.68
N VAL A 19 6.96 -18.21 -38.75
CA VAL A 19 6.28 -17.94 -37.47
C VAL A 19 4.95 -17.23 -37.69
N LYS A 20 4.88 -16.28 -38.63
CA LYS A 20 3.62 -15.61 -38.99
C LYS A 20 2.52 -16.58 -39.43
N LYS A 21 2.88 -17.70 -40.08
CA LYS A 21 1.91 -18.74 -40.47
C LYS A 21 1.32 -19.48 -39.26
N LEU A 22 2.01 -19.54 -38.12
CA LEU A 22 1.47 -20.15 -36.89
C LEU A 22 0.28 -19.36 -36.31
N PHE A 23 0.05 -18.13 -36.79
CA PHE A 23 -0.98 -17.25 -36.25
C PHE A 23 -2.06 -16.90 -37.29
N VAL A 24 -3.29 -16.74 -36.82
CA VAL A 24 -4.42 -16.29 -37.64
C VAL A 24 -4.21 -14.82 -38.03
N ALA A 25 -4.41 -14.52 -39.33
CA ALA A 25 -4.34 -13.17 -39.87
C ALA A 25 -5.40 -12.26 -39.22
N GLU A 26 -5.03 -10.98 -39.07
CA GLU A 26 -5.72 -9.94 -38.30
C GLU A 26 -7.24 -9.92 -38.50
N GLY A 27 -7.99 -10.25 -37.45
CA GLY A 27 -9.38 -9.81 -37.31
C GLY A 27 -9.44 -8.41 -36.67
N PRO A 28 -10.55 -7.66 -36.84
CA PRO A 28 -10.72 -6.33 -36.27
C PRO A 28 -10.73 -6.43 -34.73
N GLY A 29 -9.57 -6.27 -34.11
CA GLY A 29 -9.35 -6.50 -32.68
C GLY A 29 -9.35 -5.22 -31.84
N ALA A 30 -9.92 -4.13 -32.35
CA ALA A 30 -10.15 -2.88 -31.61
C ALA A 30 -11.36 -2.96 -30.65
N GLY A 31 -11.91 -4.15 -30.41
CA GLY A 31 -12.88 -4.36 -29.35
C GLY A 31 -12.15 -4.46 -28.01
N LEU A 32 -12.44 -3.55 -27.09
CA LEU A 32 -12.19 -3.75 -25.66
C LEU A 32 -13.00 -4.99 -25.25
N VAL A 33 -12.38 -6.17 -25.33
CA VAL A 33 -13.05 -7.42 -24.97
C VAL A 33 -13.07 -7.53 -23.45
N GLU A 34 -14.24 -7.79 -22.87
CA GLU A 34 -14.41 -7.90 -21.42
C GLU A 34 -13.57 -9.02 -20.79
N LYS A 35 -13.12 -10.00 -21.59
CA LYS A 35 -12.33 -11.16 -21.15
C LYS A 35 -10.91 -11.14 -21.74
N PRO A 36 -9.89 -11.59 -20.99
CA PRO A 36 -8.52 -11.70 -21.51
C PRO A 36 -8.46 -12.65 -22.72
N VAL A 37 -7.82 -12.22 -23.81
CA VAL A 37 -7.66 -13.03 -25.01
C VAL A 37 -6.48 -13.99 -24.83
N ARG A 38 -6.74 -15.29 -24.94
CA ARG A 38 -5.74 -16.35 -24.72
C ARG A 38 -4.85 -16.54 -25.94
N VAL A 39 -3.61 -16.99 -25.72
CA VAL A 39 -2.66 -17.33 -26.80
C VAL A 39 -3.25 -18.37 -27.75
N SER A 40 -4.08 -19.29 -27.22
CA SER A 40 -4.82 -20.30 -27.98
C SER A 40 -5.73 -19.73 -29.08
N GLU A 41 -6.23 -18.49 -28.94
CA GLU A 41 -7.09 -17.85 -29.93
C GLU A 41 -6.32 -17.23 -31.11
N PHE A 42 -5.02 -16.99 -30.94
CA PHE A 42 -4.17 -16.47 -32.01
C PHE A 42 -3.61 -17.57 -32.89
N VAL A 43 -3.58 -18.78 -32.39
CA VAL A 43 -2.95 -19.93 -33.01
C VAL A 43 -3.84 -20.49 -34.13
N SER A 44 -3.29 -20.67 -35.31
CA SER A 44 -4.04 -21.09 -36.51
C SER A 44 -4.42 -22.58 -36.53
N PHE A 45 -3.90 -23.38 -35.59
CA PHE A 45 -4.11 -24.83 -35.54
C PHE A 45 -5.02 -25.31 -34.40
N LYS A 46 -5.55 -24.42 -33.56
CA LYS A 46 -6.47 -24.74 -32.45
C LYS A 46 -7.51 -23.61 -32.26
N GLY A 47 -8.69 -23.92 -31.73
CA GLY A 47 -9.79 -22.95 -31.52
C GLY A 47 -10.79 -22.83 -32.69
N GLU A 48 -11.71 -21.86 -32.61
CA GLU A 48 -12.81 -21.68 -33.57
C GLU A 48 -12.34 -21.31 -35.00
N LYS A 49 -11.11 -20.82 -35.15
CA LYS A 49 -10.51 -20.39 -36.43
C LYS A 49 -9.36 -21.31 -36.86
N ARG A 50 -9.59 -22.62 -36.85
CA ARG A 50 -8.61 -23.62 -37.33
C ARG A 50 -8.36 -23.46 -38.83
N ALA A 51 -7.30 -22.75 -39.19
CA ALA A 51 -6.84 -22.56 -40.57
C ALA A 51 -5.68 -23.49 -40.96
N LEU A 52 -4.95 -24.06 -39.99
CA LEU A 52 -3.81 -24.96 -40.21
C LEU A 52 -4.07 -26.35 -39.63
N ALA A 53 -3.86 -27.37 -40.47
CA ALA A 53 -3.89 -28.76 -40.05
C ALA A 53 -2.58 -29.14 -39.33
N GLU A 54 -2.62 -30.15 -38.48
CA GLU A 54 -1.45 -30.67 -37.76
C GLU A 54 -0.31 -31.08 -38.72
N LYS A 55 -0.67 -31.65 -39.88
CA LYS A 55 0.27 -31.98 -40.96
C LYS A 55 1.01 -30.76 -41.52
N GLU A 56 0.37 -29.59 -41.55
CA GLU A 56 0.99 -28.35 -42.01
C GLU A 56 1.92 -27.75 -40.94
N LEU A 57 1.60 -27.92 -39.65
CA LEU A 57 2.50 -27.57 -38.55
C LEU A 57 3.81 -28.38 -38.62
N THR A 58 3.71 -29.69 -38.90
CA THR A 58 4.89 -30.54 -39.09
C THR A 58 5.71 -30.11 -40.31
N LYS A 59 5.07 -29.66 -41.41
CA LYS A 59 5.79 -29.09 -42.58
C LYS A 59 6.49 -27.78 -42.23
N LEU A 60 5.89 -26.92 -41.40
CA LEU A 60 6.52 -25.69 -40.94
C LEU A 60 7.72 -25.96 -40.04
N ALA A 61 7.59 -26.92 -39.10
CA ALA A 61 8.70 -27.36 -38.27
C ALA A 61 9.83 -27.97 -39.12
N ALA A 62 9.50 -28.78 -40.13
CA ALA A 62 10.46 -29.32 -41.09
C ALA A 62 11.21 -28.23 -41.84
N GLU A 63 10.51 -27.17 -42.26
CA GLU A 63 11.14 -26.04 -42.93
C GLU A 63 12.06 -25.24 -42.00
N LEU A 64 11.68 -25.04 -40.73
CA LEU A 64 12.54 -24.39 -39.74
C LEU A 64 13.82 -25.18 -39.48
N VAL A 65 13.71 -26.51 -39.28
CA VAL A 65 14.86 -27.40 -39.07
C VAL A 65 15.76 -27.41 -40.30
N ARG A 66 15.22 -27.61 -41.51
CA ARG A 66 16.01 -27.61 -42.76
C ARG A 66 16.81 -26.33 -42.95
N ARG A 67 16.20 -25.18 -42.65
CA ARG A 67 16.88 -23.87 -42.78
C ARG A 67 17.92 -23.63 -41.69
N ALA A 68 17.68 -24.13 -40.48
CA ALA A 68 18.65 -24.07 -39.38
C ALA A 68 19.89 -24.94 -39.70
N VAL A 69 19.69 -26.17 -40.16
CA VAL A 69 20.78 -27.07 -40.60
C VAL A 69 21.59 -26.46 -41.74
N LYS A 70 20.93 -25.80 -42.71
CA LYS A 70 21.63 -25.14 -43.82
C LYS A 70 22.43 -23.90 -43.40
N SER A 71 22.09 -23.28 -42.27
CA SER A 71 22.71 -22.03 -41.82
C SER A 71 24.04 -22.21 -41.07
N GLU A 72 24.29 -23.39 -40.50
CA GLU A 72 25.45 -23.61 -39.60
C GLU A 72 26.76 -24.03 -40.30
N GLY A 73 26.78 -24.19 -41.63
CA GLY A 73 28.01 -24.41 -42.42
C GLY A 73 28.64 -25.81 -42.25
N GLU A 74 28.75 -26.30 -41.02
CA GLU A 74 28.98 -27.70 -40.65
C GLU A 74 27.64 -28.33 -40.26
N ARG A 75 27.45 -29.62 -40.57
CA ARG A 75 26.15 -30.27 -40.33
C ARG A 75 26.00 -30.56 -38.83
N PRO A 76 25.05 -29.91 -38.13
CA PRO A 76 24.92 -30.04 -36.68
C PRO A 76 24.22 -31.33 -36.23
N LEU A 77 23.68 -32.11 -37.17
CA LEU A 77 22.80 -33.25 -36.91
C LEU A 77 23.12 -34.44 -37.84
N PRO A 78 23.06 -35.68 -37.33
CA PRO A 78 22.96 -36.89 -38.15
C PRO A 78 21.69 -36.87 -39.04
N VAL A 79 21.74 -37.46 -40.25
CA VAL A 79 20.61 -37.47 -41.21
C VAL A 79 19.36 -38.11 -40.63
N ASP A 80 19.56 -39.13 -39.81
CA ASP A 80 18.57 -39.97 -39.16
C ASP A 80 17.84 -39.26 -38.00
N GLU A 81 18.44 -38.21 -37.44
CA GLU A 81 17.87 -37.49 -36.29
C GLU A 81 17.09 -36.22 -36.69
N GLU A 82 17.29 -35.68 -37.90
CA GLU A 82 16.49 -34.58 -38.44
C GLU A 82 14.97 -34.80 -38.34
N PRO A 83 14.39 -35.95 -38.77
CA PRO A 83 12.95 -36.19 -38.64
C PRO A 83 12.48 -36.26 -37.18
N ALA A 84 13.33 -36.72 -36.26
CA ALA A 84 13.01 -36.77 -34.84
C ALA A 84 12.95 -35.35 -34.23
N VAL A 85 13.90 -34.47 -34.59
CA VAL A 85 13.89 -33.05 -34.18
C VAL A 85 12.67 -32.32 -34.74
N VAL A 86 12.30 -32.59 -35.99
CA VAL A 86 11.09 -32.01 -36.60
C VAL A 86 9.83 -32.40 -35.83
N HIS A 87 9.71 -33.69 -35.47
CA HIS A 87 8.56 -34.17 -34.71
C HIS A 87 8.53 -33.58 -33.29
N ALA A 88 9.69 -33.49 -32.62
CA ALA A 88 9.82 -32.84 -31.31
C ALA A 88 9.39 -31.36 -31.37
N LEU A 89 9.89 -30.60 -32.35
CA LEU A 89 9.54 -29.20 -32.54
C LEU A 89 8.07 -28.99 -32.89
N ALA A 90 7.50 -29.83 -33.76
CA ALA A 90 6.08 -29.75 -34.12
C ALA A 90 5.17 -30.01 -32.91
N ARG A 91 5.44 -31.03 -32.10
CA ARG A 91 4.71 -31.30 -30.84
C ARG A 91 4.84 -30.13 -29.86
N THR A 92 6.04 -29.57 -29.76
CA THR A 92 6.29 -28.45 -28.85
C THR A 92 5.55 -27.19 -29.26
N LEU A 93 5.58 -26.84 -30.54
CA LEU A 93 4.82 -25.71 -31.07
C LEU A 93 3.31 -25.95 -30.97
N HIS A 94 2.85 -27.21 -31.07
CA HIS A 94 1.44 -27.52 -30.88
C HIS A 94 0.95 -27.17 -29.47
N SER A 95 1.79 -27.39 -28.44
CA SER A 95 1.45 -27.04 -27.05
C SER A 95 1.20 -25.54 -26.82
N LEU A 96 1.62 -24.67 -27.74
CA LEU A 96 1.31 -23.23 -27.69
C LEU A 96 -0.22 -22.97 -27.70
N GLY A 97 -1.00 -23.84 -28.34
CA GLY A 97 -2.46 -23.77 -28.34
C GLY A 97 -3.11 -24.18 -27.02
N ASP A 98 -2.35 -24.80 -26.11
CA ASP A 98 -2.83 -25.42 -24.88
C ASP A 98 -2.49 -24.59 -23.65
N LEU A 99 -1.63 -23.59 -23.82
CA LEU A 99 -1.23 -22.69 -22.75
C LEU A 99 -2.39 -21.79 -22.31
N ASP A 100 -2.74 -21.86 -21.03
CA ASP A 100 -3.62 -20.90 -20.37
C ASP A 100 -2.83 -19.63 -19.99
N MET A 101 -2.44 -18.86 -21.01
CA MET A 101 -1.82 -17.56 -20.83
C MET A 101 -2.21 -16.59 -21.94
N THR A 102 -2.09 -15.29 -21.67
CA THR A 102 -2.27 -14.22 -22.66
C THR A 102 -0.96 -13.89 -23.38
N ASP A 103 -1.06 -13.21 -24.53
CA ASP A 103 0.09 -12.67 -25.27
C ASP A 103 0.93 -11.70 -24.42
N VAL A 104 0.28 -10.85 -23.63
CA VAL A 104 0.94 -9.93 -22.68
C VAL A 104 1.70 -10.71 -21.60
N GLN A 105 1.14 -11.79 -21.06
CA GLN A 105 1.82 -12.65 -20.09
C GLN A 105 3.03 -13.34 -20.72
N ALA A 106 2.89 -13.87 -21.94
CA ALA A 106 3.99 -14.50 -22.68
C ALA A 106 5.16 -13.53 -22.92
N VAL A 107 4.87 -12.28 -23.32
CA VAL A 107 5.91 -11.25 -23.53
C VAL A 107 6.64 -10.90 -22.23
N ARG A 108 5.92 -10.83 -21.10
CA ARG A 108 6.52 -10.56 -19.78
C ARG A 108 7.40 -11.70 -19.27
N LEU A 109 7.08 -12.95 -19.60
CA LEU A 109 7.86 -14.13 -19.21
C LEU A 109 9.22 -14.20 -19.92
N GLY A 110 9.29 -13.70 -21.16
CA GLY A 110 10.48 -13.79 -22.00
C GLY A 110 10.61 -15.13 -22.73
N HIS A 111 11.46 -15.16 -23.76
CA HIS A 111 11.49 -16.27 -24.73
C HIS A 111 12.05 -17.58 -24.17
N GLN A 112 13.04 -17.53 -23.27
CA GLN A 112 13.63 -18.71 -22.63
C GLN A 112 12.63 -19.41 -21.71
N THR A 113 11.97 -18.64 -20.84
CA THR A 113 10.94 -19.16 -19.94
C THR A 113 9.74 -19.72 -20.70
N LEU A 114 9.34 -19.06 -21.80
CA LEU A 114 8.28 -19.56 -22.68
C LEU A 114 8.67 -20.90 -23.32
N ALA A 115 9.89 -21.04 -23.83
CA ALA A 115 10.40 -22.30 -24.38
C ALA A 115 10.35 -23.43 -23.35
N LEU A 116 10.73 -23.13 -22.09
CA LEU A 116 10.66 -24.10 -20.99
C LEU A 116 9.20 -24.50 -20.67
N HIS A 117 8.28 -23.54 -20.61
CA HIS A 117 6.85 -23.82 -20.40
C HIS A 117 6.27 -24.72 -21.51
N LEU A 118 6.63 -24.48 -22.77
CA LEU A 118 6.19 -25.31 -23.91
C LEU A 118 6.74 -26.73 -23.81
N ARG A 119 8.02 -26.90 -23.41
CA ARG A 119 8.61 -28.23 -23.22
C ARG A 119 7.92 -29.02 -22.13
N VAL A 120 7.63 -28.39 -20.99
CA VAL A 120 6.91 -29.02 -19.88
C VAL A 120 5.51 -29.42 -20.31
N ALA A 121 4.82 -28.56 -21.07
CA ALA A 121 3.48 -28.85 -21.60
C ALA A 121 3.46 -29.96 -22.68
N SER A 122 4.62 -30.32 -23.25
CA SER A 122 4.74 -31.28 -24.37
C SER A 122 5.20 -32.68 -23.96
N GLU A 123 5.21 -32.99 -22.66
CA GLU A 123 5.53 -34.33 -22.12
C GLU A 123 6.88 -34.91 -22.60
N ALA A 124 7.96 -34.13 -22.51
CA ALA A 124 9.33 -34.53 -22.88
C ALA A 124 9.49 -34.95 -24.36
N PRO A 125 9.34 -34.00 -25.30
CA PRO A 125 9.39 -34.25 -26.74
C PRO A 125 10.76 -34.72 -27.26
N ASP A 126 11.80 -34.54 -26.46
CA ASP A 126 13.23 -34.79 -26.71
C ASP A 126 13.73 -36.13 -26.14
N ARG A 127 12.88 -36.94 -25.50
CA ARG A 127 13.27 -38.19 -24.81
C ARG A 127 14.06 -39.21 -25.67
N HIS A 128 13.92 -39.14 -26.99
CA HIS A 128 14.57 -40.05 -27.94
C HIS A 128 15.66 -39.38 -28.79
N LEU A 129 16.02 -38.13 -28.49
CA LEU A 129 17.07 -37.40 -29.20
C LEU A 129 18.44 -37.69 -28.59
N SER A 130 19.49 -37.67 -29.42
CA SER A 130 20.87 -37.59 -28.92
C SER A 130 21.11 -36.27 -28.17
N LEU A 131 22.25 -36.18 -27.49
CA LEU A 131 22.65 -34.95 -26.79
C LEU A 131 22.77 -33.76 -27.76
N ASP A 132 23.40 -33.97 -28.91
CA ASP A 132 23.61 -32.91 -29.91
C ASP A 132 22.28 -32.47 -30.53
N ALA A 133 21.39 -33.44 -30.83
CA ALA A 133 20.06 -33.13 -31.33
C ALA A 133 19.18 -32.41 -30.31
N THR A 134 19.33 -32.73 -29.02
CA THR A 134 18.63 -32.05 -27.93
C THR A 134 19.09 -30.59 -27.83
N LEU A 135 20.40 -30.33 -27.82
CA LEU A 135 20.95 -28.98 -27.77
C LEU A 135 20.54 -28.14 -28.99
N PHE A 136 20.54 -28.74 -30.18
CA PHE A 136 20.07 -28.08 -31.40
C PHE A 136 18.58 -27.74 -31.32
N TYR A 137 17.76 -28.70 -30.89
CA TYR A 137 16.31 -28.51 -30.69
C TYR A 137 16.01 -27.39 -29.69
N GLU A 138 16.69 -27.36 -28.54
CA GLU A 138 16.51 -26.33 -27.51
C GLU A 138 16.82 -24.93 -28.07
N ARG A 139 17.96 -24.77 -28.75
CA ARG A 139 18.35 -23.49 -29.39
C ARG A 139 17.36 -23.07 -30.46
N LEU A 140 16.87 -24.01 -31.27
CA LEU A 140 15.88 -23.71 -32.31
C LEU A 140 14.54 -23.29 -31.71
N LEU A 141 14.12 -23.95 -30.62
CA LEU A 141 12.89 -23.60 -29.90
C LEU A 141 12.99 -22.21 -29.25
N GLU A 142 14.10 -21.88 -28.61
CA GLU A 142 14.31 -20.56 -28.01
C GLU A 142 14.23 -19.44 -29.06
N ASN A 143 14.86 -19.65 -30.22
CA ASN A 143 14.79 -18.72 -31.34
C ASN A 143 13.36 -18.60 -31.90
N ALA A 144 12.64 -19.72 -32.03
CA ALA A 144 11.23 -19.68 -32.44
C ALA A 144 10.37 -18.89 -31.44
N CYS A 145 10.58 -19.09 -30.14
CA CYS A 145 9.90 -18.34 -29.08
C CYS A 145 10.22 -16.84 -29.12
N LEU A 146 11.47 -16.46 -29.39
CA LEU A 146 11.87 -15.06 -29.56
C LEU A 146 11.07 -14.39 -30.69
N HIS A 147 10.96 -15.06 -31.84
CA HIS A 147 10.19 -14.54 -32.98
C HIS A 147 8.67 -14.52 -32.73
N ILE A 148 8.14 -15.49 -31.97
CA ILE A 148 6.74 -15.49 -31.52
C ILE A 148 6.46 -14.27 -30.64
N LEU A 149 7.31 -13.99 -29.66
CA LEU A 149 7.14 -12.82 -28.79
C LEU A 149 7.28 -11.51 -29.58
N HIS A 150 8.26 -11.43 -30.48
CA HIS A 150 8.41 -10.29 -31.36
C HIS A 150 7.14 -10.06 -32.20
N PHE A 151 6.55 -11.12 -32.74
CA PHE A 151 5.29 -11.05 -33.46
C PHE A 151 4.14 -10.51 -32.60
N PHE A 152 4.02 -10.91 -31.34
CA PHE A 152 3.02 -10.34 -30.43
C PHE A 152 3.21 -8.83 -30.23
N THR A 153 4.45 -8.37 -30.05
CA THR A 153 4.73 -6.94 -29.85
C THR A 153 4.44 -6.06 -31.07
N GLN A 154 4.45 -6.63 -32.28
CA GLN A 154 4.19 -5.89 -33.52
C GLN A 154 2.70 -5.73 -33.85
N ARG A 155 1.79 -6.39 -33.13
CA ARG A 155 0.35 -6.28 -33.40
C ARG A 155 -0.19 -4.96 -32.89
N SER A 156 -0.98 -4.27 -33.72
CA SER A 156 -1.62 -2.97 -33.38
C SER A 156 -2.51 -3.02 -32.13
N THR A 157 -3.03 -4.18 -31.79
CA THR A 157 -3.91 -4.41 -30.63
C THR A 157 -3.17 -4.71 -29.33
N PHE A 158 -1.86 -4.98 -29.40
CA PHE A 158 -1.05 -5.33 -28.23
C PHE A 158 -0.99 -4.16 -27.24
N VAL A 159 -0.75 -2.93 -27.72
CA VAL A 159 -0.65 -1.74 -26.86
C VAL A 159 -1.96 -1.42 -26.13
N ALA A 160 -3.09 -1.48 -26.81
CA ALA A 160 -4.39 -1.26 -26.16
C ALA A 160 -4.69 -2.33 -25.10
N ARG A 161 -4.30 -3.58 -25.35
CA ARG A 161 -4.49 -4.70 -24.42
C ARG A 161 -3.54 -4.66 -23.23
N THR A 162 -2.27 -4.28 -23.43
CA THR A 162 -1.34 -4.09 -22.30
C THR A 162 -1.83 -3.02 -21.35
N LEU A 163 -2.41 -1.93 -21.87
CA LEU A 163 -3.03 -0.89 -21.04
C LEU A 163 -4.23 -1.42 -20.24
N VAL A 164 -5.13 -2.20 -20.85
CA VAL A 164 -6.26 -2.82 -20.13
C VAL A 164 -5.78 -3.78 -19.05
N GLU A 165 -4.78 -4.60 -19.34
CA GLU A 165 -4.18 -5.52 -18.36
C GLU A 165 -3.47 -4.77 -17.22
N GLN A 166 -2.82 -3.63 -17.50
CA GLN A 166 -2.26 -2.75 -16.46
C GLN A 166 -3.36 -2.18 -15.56
N THR A 167 -4.45 -1.68 -16.13
CA THR A 167 -5.59 -1.17 -15.37
C THR A 167 -6.20 -2.26 -14.47
N ARG A 168 -6.40 -3.48 -14.99
CA ARG A 168 -6.90 -4.61 -14.18
C ARG A 168 -5.96 -4.94 -13.02
N ARG A 169 -4.66 -5.02 -13.29
CA ARG A 169 -3.63 -5.27 -12.27
C ARG A 169 -3.61 -4.19 -11.20
N GLN A 170 -3.78 -2.92 -11.58
CA GLN A 170 -3.86 -1.81 -10.65
C GLN A 170 -5.10 -1.91 -9.76
N SER A 171 -6.26 -2.25 -10.33
CA SER A 171 -7.48 -2.49 -9.55
C SER A 171 -7.34 -3.65 -8.56
N GLU A 172 -6.68 -4.75 -8.95
CA GLU A 172 -6.39 -5.87 -8.04
C GLU A 172 -5.46 -5.48 -6.88
N LEU A 173 -4.45 -4.65 -7.16
CA LEU A 173 -3.54 -4.15 -6.12
C LEU A 173 -4.26 -3.23 -5.15
N ILE A 174 -5.12 -2.32 -5.64
CA ILE A 174 -5.95 -1.46 -4.79
C ILE A 174 -6.82 -2.32 -3.88
N ALA A 175 -7.53 -3.31 -4.42
CA ALA A 175 -8.38 -4.20 -3.62
C ALA A 175 -7.58 -4.94 -2.52
N LYS A 176 -6.37 -5.41 -2.83
CA LYS A 176 -5.48 -6.06 -1.84
C LYS A 176 -4.98 -5.09 -0.78
N ILE A 177 -4.67 -3.85 -1.16
CA ILE A 177 -4.27 -2.80 -0.23
C ILE A 177 -5.43 -2.47 0.71
N ASP A 178 -6.63 -2.29 0.18
CA ASP A 178 -7.84 -2.04 0.98
C ASP A 178 -8.12 -3.19 1.95
N GLU A 179 -7.93 -4.44 1.51
CA GLU A 179 -8.04 -5.62 2.36
C GLU A 179 -6.99 -5.64 3.48
N LEU A 180 -5.75 -5.21 3.20
CA LEU A 180 -4.70 -5.08 4.22
C LEU A 180 -5.00 -3.96 5.22
N ILE A 181 -5.49 -2.81 4.76
CA ILE A 181 -5.94 -1.70 5.62
C ILE A 181 -7.08 -2.17 6.53
N ALA A 182 -8.06 -2.89 5.99
CA ALA A 182 -9.17 -3.43 6.76
C ALA A 182 -8.71 -4.44 7.83
N ARG A 183 -7.70 -5.28 7.53
CA ARG A 183 -7.17 -6.29 8.45
C ARG A 183 -6.21 -5.73 9.50
N THR A 184 -5.53 -4.63 9.19
CA THR A 184 -4.55 -4.01 10.08
C THR A 184 -4.90 -2.53 10.24
N PRO A 185 -5.91 -2.20 11.07
CA PRO A 185 -6.20 -0.82 11.39
C PRO A 185 -4.92 -0.18 11.97
N PRO A 186 -4.51 1.00 11.49
CA PRO A 186 -3.25 1.60 11.91
C PRO A 186 -3.25 1.86 13.42
N THR A 187 -2.34 1.22 14.14
CA THR A 187 -2.02 1.57 15.52
C THR A 187 -1.30 2.91 15.55
N GLY A 188 -2.06 3.99 15.75
CA GLY A 188 -1.51 5.34 15.90
C GLY A 188 -2.17 6.44 15.07
N GLY A 189 -3.37 6.22 14.52
CA GLY A 189 -4.17 7.32 13.96
C GLY A 189 -4.76 8.19 15.07
N THR A 190 -4.85 9.51 14.84
CA THR A 190 -5.70 10.42 15.61
C THR A 190 -7.10 9.80 15.65
N ASP A 191 -7.60 9.47 16.84
CA ASP A 191 -8.99 9.00 17.01
C ASP A 191 -9.88 10.24 17.23
N PRO A 192 -10.49 10.80 16.17
CA PRO A 192 -11.31 12.00 16.30
C PRO A 192 -12.51 11.74 17.23
N SER A 193 -12.99 10.50 17.30
CA SER A 193 -14.10 10.14 18.19
C SER A 193 -13.69 10.15 19.66
N PHE A 194 -12.43 9.81 19.97
CA PHE A 194 -11.89 9.96 21.31
C PHE A 194 -11.66 11.43 21.63
N GLU A 195 -11.11 12.19 20.69
CA GLU A 195 -10.86 13.62 20.87
C GLU A 195 -12.16 14.39 21.15
N GLU A 196 -13.19 14.22 20.33
CA GLU A 196 -14.52 14.83 20.55
C GLU A 196 -15.10 14.48 21.93
N ARG A 197 -15.06 13.20 22.31
CA ARG A 197 -15.54 12.74 23.62
C ARG A 197 -14.71 13.32 24.77
N TYR A 198 -13.39 13.41 24.60
CA TYR A 198 -12.48 13.96 25.60
C TYR A 198 -12.71 15.46 25.80
N LEU A 199 -12.81 16.23 24.72
CA LEU A 199 -13.07 17.67 24.78
C LEU A 199 -14.44 17.96 25.44
N ALA A 200 -15.49 17.20 25.07
CA ALA A 200 -16.80 17.31 25.72
C ALA A 200 -16.74 17.00 27.23
N TYR A 201 -15.96 15.99 27.62
CA TYR A 201 -15.73 15.64 29.02
C TYR A 201 -14.98 16.76 29.76
N VAL A 202 -13.92 17.34 29.20
CA VAL A 202 -13.15 18.43 29.81
C VAL A 202 -14.04 19.66 30.02
N ALA A 203 -14.80 20.06 29.00
CA ALA A 203 -15.73 21.18 29.09
C ALA A 203 -16.76 20.96 30.21
N THR A 204 -17.32 19.75 30.32
CA THR A 204 -18.29 19.42 31.38
C THR A 204 -17.64 19.37 32.76
N LYS A 205 -16.44 18.79 32.89
CA LYS A 205 -15.75 18.63 34.17
C LYS A 205 -15.30 19.95 34.77
N HIS A 206 -14.83 20.87 33.94
CA HIS A 206 -14.24 22.14 34.39
C HIS A 206 -15.20 23.33 34.34
N SER A 207 -16.41 23.20 33.77
CA SER A 207 -17.42 24.27 33.67
C SER A 207 -18.14 24.63 34.99
N ARG A 208 -17.75 24.05 36.12
CA ARG A 208 -18.39 24.28 37.42
C ARG A 208 -17.41 24.82 38.45
N LEU A 209 -17.77 25.92 39.10
CA LEU A 209 -17.05 26.51 40.21
C LEU A 209 -17.81 26.37 41.53
N THR A 210 -17.08 26.10 42.60
CA THR A 210 -17.55 26.26 43.97
C THR A 210 -16.82 27.46 44.56
N ILE A 211 -17.57 28.53 44.83
CA ILE A 211 -17.02 29.77 45.38
C ILE A 211 -17.16 29.67 46.91
N TYR A 212 -16.02 29.55 47.59
CA TYR A 212 -15.98 29.48 49.05
C TYR A 212 -16.01 30.91 49.63
N GLY A 213 -16.98 31.21 50.50
CA GLY A 213 -17.06 32.48 51.23
C GLY A 213 -18.20 33.43 50.84
N ILE A 214 -19.08 33.04 49.92
CA ILE A 214 -20.36 33.73 49.68
C ILE A 214 -21.51 32.86 50.18
N ASP A 215 -22.00 33.18 51.38
CA ASP A 215 -23.24 32.63 51.92
C ASP A 215 -24.34 33.69 51.73
N LEU A 216 -24.84 33.80 50.50
CA LEU A 216 -26.05 34.57 50.22
C LEU A 216 -27.25 33.62 50.25
N VAL A 217 -28.26 33.96 51.04
CA VAL A 217 -29.53 33.23 51.16
C VAL A 217 -30.08 32.94 49.75
N ASN A 218 -30.19 31.66 49.38
CA ASN A 218 -30.60 31.12 48.07
C ASN A 218 -29.54 31.05 46.95
N SER A 219 -28.24 31.09 47.25
CA SER A 219 -27.20 30.89 46.23
C SER A 219 -26.92 29.41 45.94
N PRO A 220 -26.77 29.00 44.67
CA PRO A 220 -26.41 27.63 44.33
C PRO A 220 -24.98 27.28 44.78
N GLU A 221 -24.77 26.07 45.29
CA GLU A 221 -23.44 25.56 45.70
C GLU A 221 -22.43 25.44 44.54
N ARG A 222 -22.92 25.46 43.29
CA ARG A 222 -22.12 25.30 42.07
C ARG A 222 -22.55 26.32 41.02
N TRP A 223 -21.62 27.15 40.58
CA TRP A 223 -21.83 28.20 39.60
C TRP A 223 -21.30 27.76 38.22
N PRO A 224 -22.02 28.04 37.12
CA PRO A 224 -21.46 27.93 35.78
C PRO A 224 -20.23 28.84 35.66
N LEU A 225 -19.10 28.29 35.22
CA LEU A 225 -17.85 29.03 35.08
C LEU A 225 -18.00 30.27 34.19
N ASP A 226 -18.76 30.13 33.10
CA ASP A 226 -19.03 31.21 32.13
C ASP A 226 -19.76 32.41 32.76
N ALA A 227 -20.56 32.18 33.80
CA ALA A 227 -21.31 33.22 34.51
C ALA A 227 -20.55 33.82 35.70
N ALA A 228 -19.51 33.13 36.18
CA ALA A 228 -18.80 33.47 37.42
C ALA A 228 -17.33 33.90 37.18
N TYR A 229 -16.81 33.76 35.98
CA TYR A 229 -15.46 34.18 35.64
C TYR A 229 -15.40 35.68 35.34
N LEU A 230 -14.61 36.40 36.14
CA LEU A 230 -14.20 37.78 35.86
C LEU A 230 -12.72 37.76 35.49
N SER A 231 -12.37 38.44 34.38
CA SER A 231 -10.98 38.54 33.93
C SER A 231 -10.11 39.11 35.04
N ILE A 232 -9.01 38.40 35.33
CA ILE A 232 -8.04 38.79 36.35
C ILE A 232 -6.90 39.52 35.64
N GLN A 233 -6.43 40.62 36.23
CA GLN A 233 -5.26 41.32 35.71
C GLN A 233 -3.98 40.55 36.10
N ALA A 234 -3.15 40.25 35.10
CA ALA A 234 -1.82 39.72 35.28
C ALA A 234 -0.81 40.88 35.35
N LEU A 235 0.07 40.80 36.34
CA LEU A 235 1.17 41.73 36.50
C LEU A 235 2.39 41.16 35.78
N ARG A 236 2.78 41.78 34.66
CA ARG A 236 3.96 41.36 33.92
C ARG A 236 5.21 42.03 34.51
N PRO A 237 6.27 41.27 34.85
CA PRO A 237 7.57 41.87 35.08
C PRO A 237 8.03 42.52 33.77
N ALA A 238 8.42 43.80 33.80
CA ALA A 238 8.97 44.44 32.62
C ALA A 238 10.17 43.60 32.13
N GLU A 239 10.24 43.34 30.82
CA GLU A 239 11.45 42.77 30.24
C GLU A 239 12.55 43.82 30.45
N ASP A 240 13.61 43.44 31.17
CA ASP A 240 14.77 44.30 31.44
C ASP A 240 15.38 44.73 30.10
N ASN A 241 14.95 45.88 29.58
CA ASN A 241 15.82 46.70 28.77
C ASN A 241 16.81 47.34 29.75
N ASP A 242 17.96 46.70 29.82
CA ASP A 242 19.21 47.14 30.41
C ASP A 242 19.28 48.66 30.62
N THR A 243 19.15 49.12 31.87
CA THR A 243 19.92 50.25 32.44
C THR A 243 19.46 50.58 33.87
N THR A 244 20.38 50.32 34.81
CA THR A 244 20.72 51.15 35.99
C THR A 244 19.60 51.76 36.86
N ALA A 245 19.68 51.39 38.15
CA ALA A 245 19.24 52.12 39.35
C ALA A 245 17.76 52.00 39.79
N GLY A 246 17.52 51.05 40.70
CA GLY A 246 17.00 51.38 42.05
C GLY A 246 15.59 51.95 42.19
N ILE A 247 14.72 51.90 41.17
CA ILE A 247 13.32 52.31 41.28
C ILE A 247 12.46 51.19 40.65
N ALA A 248 11.44 50.73 41.39
CA ALA A 248 10.56 49.63 41.01
C ALA A 248 10.11 49.75 39.55
N ALA A 249 10.49 48.77 38.72
CA ALA A 249 10.14 48.74 37.30
C ALA A 249 8.61 48.84 37.14
N PRO A 250 8.11 49.62 36.16
CA PRO A 250 6.68 49.73 35.93
C PRO A 250 6.15 48.38 35.44
N HIS A 251 5.40 47.71 36.31
CA HIS A 251 4.67 46.53 35.92
C HIS A 251 3.59 46.90 34.90
N THR A 252 3.55 46.17 33.79
CA THR A 252 2.45 46.32 32.83
C THR A 252 1.30 45.42 33.27
N THR A 253 0.13 46.02 33.49
CA THR A 253 -1.11 45.30 33.79
C THR A 253 -1.79 44.93 32.49
N LEU A 254 -1.95 43.63 32.24
CA LEU A 254 -2.74 43.13 31.12
C LEU A 254 -3.75 42.08 31.59
N PRO A 255 -4.86 41.89 30.86
CA PRO A 255 -5.75 40.75 31.07
C PRO A 255 -4.96 39.44 30.99
N ALA A 256 -5.18 38.52 31.93
CA ALA A 256 -4.46 37.24 31.97
C ALA A 256 -4.64 36.44 30.67
N GLU A 257 -5.77 36.62 29.98
CA GLU A 257 -6.10 35.95 28.72
C GLU A 257 -5.11 36.29 27.59
N GLN A 258 -4.64 37.55 27.54
CA GLN A 258 -3.66 38.04 26.58
C GLN A 258 -2.27 37.48 26.89
N ALA A 259 -1.90 37.40 28.17
CA ALA A 259 -0.61 36.85 28.59
C ALA A 259 -0.40 35.39 28.11
N PHE A 260 -1.46 34.59 28.11
CA PHE A 260 -1.44 33.20 27.63
C PHE A 260 -1.44 33.05 26.11
N ALA A 261 -1.83 34.08 25.36
CA ALA A 261 -1.83 34.03 23.90
C ALA A 261 -0.42 34.26 23.32
N GLU A 262 0.41 35.02 24.03
CA GLU A 262 1.75 35.44 23.57
C GLU A 262 2.86 34.44 23.92
N HIS A 263 2.65 33.53 24.88
CA HIS A 263 3.72 32.67 25.43
C HIS A 263 3.30 31.20 25.53
N ASP A 264 4.20 30.28 25.15
CA ASP A 264 3.97 28.84 25.29
C ASP A 264 4.20 28.32 26.74
N LEU A 265 4.94 29.06 27.57
CA LEU A 265 5.22 28.71 28.97
C LEU A 265 4.95 29.90 29.90
N VAL A 266 3.96 29.75 30.79
CA VAL A 266 3.55 30.81 31.72
C VAL A 266 3.53 30.30 33.17
N LEU A 267 4.19 31.02 34.07
CA LEU A 267 4.15 30.76 35.51
C LEU A 267 3.18 31.71 36.21
N LEU A 268 2.05 31.20 36.67
CA LEU A 268 1.05 31.97 37.39
C LEU A 268 1.38 32.06 38.89
N ARG A 269 1.71 33.27 39.35
CA ARG A 269 1.90 33.58 40.78
C ARG A 269 0.78 34.47 41.30
N GLY A 270 0.37 34.26 42.54
CA GLY A 270 -0.66 35.08 43.20
C GLY A 270 -0.94 34.57 44.60
N VAL A 271 -1.53 35.42 45.44
CA VAL A 271 -1.90 35.09 46.83
C VAL A 271 -2.87 33.91 46.90
N ALA A 272 -2.96 33.24 48.05
CA ALA A 272 -3.99 32.23 48.28
C ALA A 272 -5.38 32.84 48.04
N GLY A 273 -6.26 32.12 47.31
CA GLY A 273 -7.58 32.65 46.94
C GLY A 273 -7.61 33.56 45.70
N SER A 274 -6.47 33.88 45.07
CA SER A 274 -6.42 34.76 43.89
C SER A 274 -7.01 34.19 42.58
N GLY A 275 -7.78 33.10 42.64
CA GLY A 275 -8.41 32.52 41.45
C GLY A 275 -7.50 31.73 40.49
N LYS A 276 -6.25 31.37 40.87
CA LYS A 276 -5.32 30.61 39.98
C LYS A 276 -5.92 29.33 39.42
N THR A 277 -6.59 28.54 40.26
CA THR A 277 -7.23 27.29 39.83
C THR A 277 -8.43 27.57 38.94
N THR A 278 -9.19 28.62 39.23
CA THR A 278 -10.31 29.09 38.41
C THR A 278 -9.83 29.49 37.01
N LEU A 279 -8.70 30.20 36.91
CA LEU A 279 -8.09 30.60 35.65
C LEU A 279 -7.65 29.39 34.81
N VAL A 280 -7.05 28.38 35.43
CA VAL A 280 -6.67 27.12 34.74
C VAL A 280 -7.91 26.36 34.27
N GLN A 281 -8.98 26.33 35.06
CA GLN A 281 -10.24 25.70 34.67
C GLN A 281 -10.89 26.43 33.49
N TRP A 282 -10.88 27.77 33.52
CA TRP A 282 -11.36 28.60 32.41
C TRP A 282 -10.58 28.36 31.13
N LEU A 283 -9.24 28.27 31.22
CA LEU A 283 -8.40 27.94 30.08
C LEU A 283 -8.72 26.56 29.50
N ALA A 284 -8.94 25.56 30.36
CA ALA A 284 -9.31 24.22 29.92
C ALA A 284 -10.67 24.19 29.19
N VAL A 285 -11.68 24.92 29.68
CA VAL A 285 -13.02 24.97 29.06
C VAL A 285 -13.01 25.71 27.73
N THR A 286 -12.40 26.90 27.68
CA THR A 286 -12.32 27.70 26.44
C THR A 286 -11.51 26.99 25.35
N THR A 287 -10.43 26.30 25.74
CA THR A 287 -9.65 25.47 24.81
C THR A 287 -10.45 24.25 24.35
N ALA A 288 -11.18 23.57 25.24
CA ALA A 288 -12.02 22.43 24.87
C ALA A 288 -13.21 22.77 23.96
N ARG A 289 -13.60 24.05 23.90
CA ARG A 289 -14.65 24.56 23.00
C ARG A 289 -14.11 25.05 21.64
N GLY A 290 -12.79 25.00 21.43
CA GLY A 290 -12.16 25.49 20.19
C GLY A 290 -11.96 27.00 20.13
N GLU A 291 -12.20 27.74 21.23
CA GLU A 291 -12.06 29.20 21.26
C GLU A 291 -10.60 29.67 21.22
N ARG A 292 -9.64 28.76 21.43
CA ARG A 292 -8.19 29.02 21.47
C ARG A 292 -7.40 28.24 20.42
N GLY A 293 -8.05 27.83 19.33
CA GLY A 293 -7.44 27.10 18.21
C GLY A 293 -7.43 25.58 18.41
N ASP A 294 -6.60 24.90 17.62
CA ASP A 294 -6.56 23.43 17.49
C ASP A 294 -5.65 22.77 18.55
N ARG A 295 -5.85 23.12 19.82
CA ARG A 295 -5.06 22.58 20.95
C ARG A 295 -5.94 21.72 21.85
N VAL A 296 -5.41 20.58 22.31
CA VAL A 296 -6.11 19.68 23.26
C VAL A 296 -5.65 19.96 24.70
N PRO A 297 -6.53 20.41 25.61
CA PRO A 297 -6.12 20.79 26.97
C PRO A 297 -5.92 19.57 27.89
N PHE A 298 -4.79 19.53 28.59
CA PHE A 298 -4.50 18.54 29.63
C PHE A 298 -4.24 19.22 30.98
N VAL A 299 -5.21 19.11 31.89
CA VAL A 299 -5.09 19.69 33.25
C VAL A 299 -4.50 18.68 34.21
N LEU A 300 -3.32 18.97 34.77
CA LEU A 300 -2.59 18.10 35.69
C LEU A 300 -2.69 18.60 37.15
N PRO A 301 -3.56 18.02 37.99
CA PRO A 301 -3.64 18.38 39.40
C PRO A 301 -2.45 17.82 40.19
N LEU A 302 -1.39 18.61 40.33
CA LEU A 302 -0.13 18.19 41.00
C LEU A 302 -0.35 17.64 42.42
N ARG A 303 -1.28 18.22 43.19
CA ARG A 303 -1.62 17.74 44.55
C ARG A 303 -2.05 16.27 44.59
N SER A 304 -2.70 15.80 43.53
CA SER A 304 -3.19 14.42 43.41
C SER A 304 -2.14 13.51 42.81
N LEU A 305 -1.31 14.04 41.90
CA LEU A 305 -0.24 13.29 41.24
C LEU A 305 0.92 12.99 42.18
N VAL A 306 1.33 13.94 43.03
CA VAL A 306 2.44 13.77 43.98
C VAL A 306 2.07 12.83 45.14
N ARG A 307 0.78 12.63 45.42
CA ARG A 307 0.29 11.69 46.45
C ARG A 307 0.22 10.23 45.98
N ARG A 308 0.47 9.93 44.70
CA ARG A 308 0.51 8.55 44.22
C ARG A 308 1.81 7.86 44.66
N PRO A 309 1.75 6.58 45.08
CA PRO A 309 2.95 5.78 45.26
C PRO A 309 3.62 5.60 43.88
N GLY A 310 4.76 6.28 43.66
CA GLY A 310 5.48 6.31 42.39
C GLY A 310 5.96 7.70 41.93
N GLY A 311 5.51 8.79 42.56
CA GLY A 311 5.95 10.15 42.20
C GLY A 311 5.45 10.63 40.83
N LEU A 312 5.97 11.76 40.34
CA LEU A 312 5.71 12.24 38.98
C LEU A 312 6.54 11.40 37.98
N PRO A 313 5.96 10.92 36.86
CA PRO A 313 6.72 10.21 35.85
C PRO A 313 7.82 11.12 35.28
N ALA A 314 9.03 10.59 35.12
CA ALA A 314 10.10 11.28 34.41
C ALA A 314 9.61 11.63 32.98
N PRO A 315 10.05 12.75 32.36
CA PRO A 315 9.59 13.19 31.04
C PRO A 315 9.71 12.13 29.93
N THR A 316 10.61 11.16 30.11
CA THR A 316 10.88 10.06 29.18
C THR A 316 10.04 8.80 29.42
N ALA A 317 9.18 8.77 30.45
CA ALA A 317 8.41 7.60 30.87
C ALA A 317 6.89 7.78 30.68
N SER A 318 6.45 8.64 29.75
CA SER A 318 5.03 8.89 29.47
C SER A 318 4.33 7.75 28.68
N SER A 319 5.05 6.70 28.30
CA SER A 319 4.48 5.51 27.65
C SER A 319 4.55 4.29 28.55
N THR A 320 3.75 4.27 29.62
CA THR A 320 3.29 3.00 30.19
C THR A 320 1.77 3.04 30.22
N PRO A 321 1.08 2.13 29.52
CA PRO A 321 -0.38 2.10 29.51
C PRO A 321 -0.87 1.74 30.91
N SER A 322 -1.28 2.75 31.66
CA SER A 322 -1.96 2.57 32.95
C SER A 322 -3.33 1.98 32.68
N ALA A 323 -3.53 0.75 33.19
CA ALA A 323 -4.76 -0.01 33.34
C ALA A 323 -6.07 0.77 33.11
N SER A 324 -6.86 0.22 32.18
CA SER A 324 -8.24 0.57 31.86
C SER A 324 -9.08 0.88 33.10
N PRO A 325 -9.89 1.95 33.11
CA PRO A 325 -10.87 2.14 34.17
C PRO A 325 -11.92 1.04 34.10
N SER A 326 -11.90 0.22 35.14
CA SER A 326 -12.80 -0.86 35.49
C SER A 326 -14.30 -0.51 35.39
N THR A 327 -15.01 -1.49 34.84
CA THR A 327 -16.41 -1.91 35.04
C THR A 327 -17.20 -1.23 36.18
N PRO A 328 -18.47 -0.82 35.95
CA PRO A 328 -19.31 -0.24 37.00
C PRO A 328 -19.70 -1.28 38.07
N PRO A 329 -19.94 -0.87 39.33
CA PRO A 329 -20.33 -1.78 40.40
C PRO A 329 -21.76 -2.28 40.22
N SER A 330 -21.97 -3.59 40.25
CA SER A 330 -23.29 -4.21 40.39
C SER A 330 -23.84 -3.86 41.78
N ARG A 331 -24.93 -3.08 41.79
CA ARG A 331 -25.67 -2.73 42.99
C ARG A 331 -26.50 -3.94 43.41
N THR A 332 -26.16 -4.53 44.54
CA THR A 332 -27.02 -5.44 45.30
C THR A 332 -28.28 -4.67 45.73
N ALA A 333 -29.46 -5.23 45.43
CA ALA A 333 -30.70 -4.89 46.09
C ALA A 333 -31.30 -6.18 46.62
N GLY A 334 -31.35 -6.31 47.95
CA GLY A 334 -31.99 -7.44 48.61
C GLY A 334 -33.50 -7.44 48.41
N ARG A 335 -34.09 -8.63 48.45
CA ARG A 335 -35.50 -8.78 48.81
C ARG A 335 -35.64 -9.96 49.78
N THR A 336 -36.03 -9.59 50.98
CA THR A 336 -36.62 -10.35 52.09
C THR A 336 -37.68 -11.36 51.67
N GLY A 337 -37.78 -12.46 52.42
CA GLY A 337 -39.07 -12.98 52.90
C GLY A 337 -39.39 -14.44 52.57
N CYS A 338 -39.57 -15.23 53.64
CA CYS A 338 -39.99 -16.63 53.76
C CYS A 338 -38.93 -17.69 53.48
#